data_AF-A0A3B1D270-F1
#
_entry.id   AF-A0A3B1D270-F1
#
_cell.length_a   1.000
_cell.length_b   1.000
_cell.length_c   1.000
_cell.angle_alpha   90.00
_cell.angle_beta   90.00
_cell.angle_gamma   90.00
#
_symmetry.space_group_name_H-M   'P 1'
#
loop_
_entity.id
_entity.type
_entity.pdbx_description
1 polymer ?
#
loop_
_entity_poly.entity_id
_entity_poly.type
_entity_poly.pdbx_seq_one_letter_code
_entity_poly.pdbx_strand_id
1 'polypeptide(L)'
;MPPKLKFIKSYSSFNSWLNQLYQKTWVVHLNHSSDNLKRNVEYLGKYLKRPPIGETRIKNYNGKFVTFEFLDHYTNTKETMSLPILQFIARLINHIADKNFRNIRYYGFLANAVSGKLLPLVFNLLNQAKRFLEKKIYTPWRKMIFSSLGIDPLLCLNCGTTMQFRAREPPFKTPLIFLHKGIANGFILLSK
;
A
#
# COMPACT_ATOMS: atom_id res chain seq x y z
N MET A 1 17.54 11.42 11.00
CA MET A 1 18.11 10.79 9.79
C MET A 1 17.99 9.27 9.88
N PRO A 2 17.77 8.56 8.76
CA PRO A 2 17.83 7.09 8.71
C PRO A 2 19.12 6.55 9.36
N PRO A 3 19.11 5.35 9.96
CA PRO A 3 20.29 4.78 10.64
C PRO A 3 21.55 4.77 9.78
N LYS A 4 21.36 4.49 8.48
CA LYS A 4 22.42 4.46 7.45
C LYS A 4 23.07 5.83 7.15
N LEU A 5 22.48 6.94 7.59
CA LEU A 5 22.99 8.31 7.35
C LEU A 5 23.49 8.99 8.63
N LYS A 6 23.64 8.25 9.75
CA LYS A 6 24.12 8.80 11.04
C LYS A 6 25.56 9.32 10.99
N PHE A 7 26.34 8.97 9.98
CA PHE A 7 27.70 9.48 9.79
C PHE A 7 27.73 10.95 9.34
N ILE A 8 26.61 11.46 8.81
CA ILE A 8 26.47 12.86 8.41
C ILE A 8 26.10 13.67 9.65
N LYS A 9 27.09 14.35 10.23
CA LYS A 9 26.94 15.14 11.48
C LYS A 9 27.07 16.64 11.25
N SER A 10 27.66 17.06 10.14
CA SER A 10 27.90 18.46 9.80
C SER A 10 27.33 18.81 8.43
N TYR A 11 27.07 20.10 8.21
CA TYR A 11 26.67 20.62 6.90
C TYR A 11 27.67 20.27 5.80
N SER A 12 28.99 20.33 6.09
CA SER A 12 30.03 19.95 5.14
C SER A 12 29.97 18.47 4.73
N SER A 13 29.76 17.57 5.69
CA SER A 13 29.58 16.12 5.41
C SER A 13 28.32 15.84 4.60
N PHE A 14 27.24 16.61 4.84
CA PHE A 14 26.00 16.50 4.08
C PHE A 14 26.19 16.96 2.63
N ASN A 15 26.87 18.09 2.43
CA ASN A 15 27.12 18.64 1.11
C ASN A 15 28.07 17.75 0.30
N SER A 16 29.09 17.17 0.94
CA SER A 16 29.98 16.18 0.31
C SER A 16 29.21 14.93 -0.16
N TRP A 17 28.29 14.42 0.67
CA TRP A 17 27.42 13.30 0.30
C TRP A 17 26.45 13.66 -0.85
N LEU A 18 25.85 14.86 -0.84
CA LEU A 18 25.01 15.34 -1.94
C LEU A 18 25.79 15.49 -3.24
N ASN A 19 27.02 15.98 -3.20
CA ASN A 19 27.86 16.13 -4.38
C ASN A 19 28.09 14.78 -5.11
N GLN A 20 28.17 13.67 -4.38
CA GLN A 20 28.23 12.33 -5.00
C GLN A 20 26.97 12.01 -5.81
N LEU A 21 25.80 12.48 -5.37
CA LEU A 21 24.55 12.31 -6.11
C LEU A 21 24.47 13.25 -7.31
N TYR A 22 24.98 14.48 -7.21
CA TYR A 22 25.05 15.42 -8.33
C TYR A 22 26.01 14.98 -9.44
N GLN A 23 27.06 14.24 -9.10
CA GLN A 23 28.00 13.69 -10.07
C GLN A 23 27.44 12.48 -10.84
N LYS A 24 26.32 11.90 -10.41
CA LYS A 24 25.68 10.82 -11.17
C LYS A 24 25.02 11.39 -12.41
N THR A 25 25.19 10.69 -13.53
CA THR A 25 24.47 11.00 -14.76
C THR A 25 23.02 10.55 -14.60
N TRP A 26 22.13 11.50 -14.32
CA TRP A 26 20.69 11.23 -14.23
C TRP A 26 20.08 11.32 -15.63
N VAL A 27 19.51 10.23 -16.11
CA VAL A 27 18.64 10.27 -17.29
C VAL A 27 17.25 10.66 -16.82
N VAL A 28 16.92 11.94 -16.92
CA VAL A 28 15.61 12.47 -16.52
C VAL A 28 14.78 12.69 -17.78
N HIS A 29 13.72 11.90 -17.94
CA HIS A 29 12.76 12.08 -19.02
C HIS A 29 11.59 12.96 -18.53
N LEU A 30 11.63 14.25 -18.86
CA LEU A 30 10.53 15.18 -18.60
C LEU A 30 9.57 15.15 -19.79
N ASN A 31 8.40 14.55 -19.59
CA ASN A 31 7.32 14.65 -20.56
C ASN A 31 6.70 16.05 -20.55
N HIS A 32 6.17 16.49 -21.69
CA HIS A 32 5.34 17.71 -21.76
C HIS A 32 4.17 17.64 -20.77
N SER A 33 3.78 18.80 -20.25
CA SER A 33 2.59 18.92 -19.42
C SER A 33 1.38 18.42 -20.19
N SER A 34 0.60 17.52 -19.58
CA SER A 34 -0.65 17.06 -20.16
C SER A 34 -1.79 17.96 -19.69
N ASP A 35 -2.50 18.59 -20.63
CA ASP A 35 -3.70 19.39 -20.34
C ASP A 35 -4.92 18.53 -19.97
N ASN A 36 -4.80 17.20 -20.11
CA ASN A 36 -5.87 16.27 -19.80
C ASN A 36 -5.91 15.98 -18.29
N LEU A 37 -6.58 16.86 -17.55
CA LEU A 37 -6.75 16.75 -16.09
C LEU A 37 -7.31 15.38 -15.66
N LYS A 38 -8.29 14.85 -16.41
CA LYS A 38 -8.90 13.54 -16.12
C LYS A 38 -7.85 12.43 -16.16
N ARG A 39 -7.05 12.36 -17.24
CA ARG A 39 -5.98 11.36 -17.39
C ARG A 39 -4.93 11.49 -16.28
N ASN A 40 -4.56 12.71 -15.91
CA ASN A 40 -3.58 12.96 -14.85
C ASN A 40 -4.08 12.49 -13.48
N VAL A 41 -5.33 12.82 -13.13
CA VAL A 41 -5.95 12.39 -11.87
C VAL A 41 -6.14 10.87 -11.85
N GLU A 42 -6.57 10.25 -12.95
CA GLU A 42 -6.69 8.80 -13.05
C GLU A 42 -5.34 8.09 -12.91
N TYR A 43 -4.30 8.64 -13.53
CA TYR A 43 -2.94 8.13 -13.41
C TYR A 43 -2.50 8.19 -11.93
N LEU A 44 -2.52 9.37 -11.31
CA LEU A 44 -2.13 9.56 -9.92
C LEU A 44 -2.93 8.66 -8.96
N GLY A 45 -4.25 8.57 -9.16
CA GLY A 45 -5.13 7.74 -8.36
C GLY A 45 -4.79 6.25 -8.41
N LYS A 46 -4.34 5.74 -9.57
CA LYS A 46 -3.88 4.35 -9.70
C LYS A 46 -2.63 4.10 -8.83
N TYR A 47 -1.66 5.01 -8.82
CA TYR A 47 -0.43 4.86 -8.01
C TYR A 47 -0.65 5.06 -6.51
N LEU A 48 -1.60 5.91 -6.12
CA LEU A 48 -1.88 6.16 -4.70
C LEU A 48 -2.68 5.04 -4.04
N LYS A 49 -3.60 4.41 -4.78
CA LYS A 49 -4.61 3.51 -4.20
C LYS A 49 -4.42 2.03 -4.55
N ARG A 50 -3.86 1.71 -5.72
CA ARG A 50 -3.77 0.32 -6.18
C ARG A 50 -2.45 -0.31 -5.72
N PRO A 51 -2.43 -1.62 -5.48
CA PRO A 51 -1.17 -2.32 -5.27
C PRO A 51 -0.26 -2.18 -6.50
N PRO A 52 1.06 -2.30 -6.33
CA PRO A 52 2.04 -2.15 -7.42
C PRO A 52 1.84 -3.16 -8.56
N ILE A 53 1.30 -4.34 -8.25
CA ILE A 53 0.87 -5.32 -9.23
C ILE A 53 -0.56 -5.77 -8.90
N GLY A 54 -1.41 -5.89 -9.92
CA GLY A 54 -2.72 -6.51 -9.78
C GLY A 54 -2.61 -8.04 -9.82
N GLU A 55 -3.44 -8.72 -9.06
CA GLU A 55 -3.43 -10.19 -8.96
C GLU A 55 -3.64 -10.89 -10.31
N THR A 56 -4.48 -10.31 -11.18
CA THR A 56 -4.73 -10.81 -12.55
C THR A 56 -3.51 -10.85 -13.46
N ARG A 57 -2.43 -10.15 -13.08
CA ARG A 57 -1.15 -10.17 -13.80
C ARG A 57 -0.26 -11.33 -13.36
N ILE A 58 -0.50 -11.94 -12.20
CA ILE A 58 0.20 -13.15 -11.78
C ILE A 58 -0.42 -14.32 -12.55
N LYS A 59 0.38 -14.94 -13.43
CA LYS A 59 -0.09 -15.98 -14.36
C LYS A 59 0.17 -17.39 -13.84
N ASN A 60 1.26 -17.59 -13.11
CA ASN A 60 1.61 -18.88 -12.55
C ASN A 60 2.44 -18.74 -11.26
N TYR A 61 2.30 -19.71 -10.37
CA TYR A 61 3.06 -19.84 -9.14
C TYR A 61 3.29 -21.32 -8.82
N ASN A 62 4.55 -21.72 -8.69
CA ASN A 62 4.92 -23.12 -8.45
C ASN A 62 5.63 -23.35 -7.09
N GLY A 63 5.54 -22.38 -6.17
CA GLY A 63 6.21 -22.48 -4.87
C GLY A 63 7.72 -22.17 -4.87
N LYS A 64 8.35 -21.99 -6.05
CA LYS A 64 9.74 -21.50 -6.18
C LYS A 64 9.86 -20.24 -7.05
N PHE A 65 9.01 -20.15 -8.07
CA PHE A 65 8.98 -19.09 -9.06
C PHE A 65 7.57 -18.49 -9.18
N VAL A 66 7.53 -17.22 -9.54
CA VAL A 66 6.31 -16.47 -9.86
C VAL A 66 6.46 -15.96 -11.29
N THR A 67 5.50 -16.30 -12.14
CA THR A 67 5.40 -15.76 -13.50
C THR A 67 4.32 -14.70 -13.55
N PHE A 68 4.66 -13.50 -14.00
CA PHE A 68 3.72 -12.39 -14.09
C PHE A 68 3.86 -11.62 -15.40
N GLU A 69 2.74 -11.05 -15.85
CA GLU A 69 2.62 -10.24 -17.04
C GLU A 69 2.90 -8.76 -16.71
N PHE A 70 3.77 -8.11 -17.48
CA PHE A 70 4.01 -6.68 -17.38
C PHE A 70 3.86 -5.97 -18.74
N LEU A 71 3.69 -4.65 -18.71
CA LEU A 71 3.70 -3.83 -19.92
C LEU A 71 5.13 -3.34 -20.08
N ASP A 72 5.80 -3.75 -21.15
CA ASP A 72 7.06 -3.16 -21.53
C ASP A 72 6.78 -1.79 -22.17
N HIS A 73 7.31 -0.73 -21.58
CA HIS A 73 7.10 0.62 -22.07
C HIS A 73 7.99 0.98 -23.27
N TYR A 74 9.01 0.17 -23.59
CA TYR A 74 9.85 0.37 -24.77
C TYR A 74 9.20 -0.19 -26.03
N THR A 75 8.74 -1.44 -25.97
CA THR A 75 8.03 -2.09 -27.09
C THR A 75 6.52 -1.80 -27.09
N ASN A 76 5.98 -1.28 -25.99
CA ASN A 76 4.55 -1.09 -25.74
C ASN A 76 3.74 -2.40 -25.85
N THR A 77 4.37 -3.54 -25.56
CA THR A 77 3.75 -4.87 -25.59
C THR A 77 3.61 -5.47 -24.20
N LYS A 78 2.66 -6.41 -24.06
CA LYS A 78 2.52 -7.17 -22.82
C LYS A 78 3.43 -8.38 -22.87
N GLU A 79 4.39 -8.41 -21.96
CA GLU A 79 5.35 -9.50 -21.86
C GLU A 79 5.16 -10.25 -20.54
N THR A 80 5.72 -11.46 -20.45
CA THR A 80 5.70 -12.26 -19.23
C THR A 80 7.13 -12.49 -18.74
N MET A 81 7.32 -12.42 -17.42
CA MET A 81 8.61 -12.68 -16.79
C MET A 81 8.41 -13.63 -15.62
N SER A 82 9.34 -14.58 -15.47
CA SER A 82 9.40 -15.49 -14.33
C SER A 82 10.58 -15.15 -13.43
N LEU A 83 10.34 -15.05 -12.13
CA LEU A 83 11.36 -14.72 -11.13
C LEU A 83 11.29 -15.69 -9.95
N PRO A 84 12.42 -15.97 -9.26
CA PRO A 84 12.38 -16.61 -7.95
C PRO A 84 11.52 -15.80 -6.98
N ILE A 85 10.78 -16.50 -6.10
CA ILE A 85 9.81 -15.87 -5.19
C ILE A 85 10.42 -14.75 -4.36
N LEU A 86 11.61 -14.96 -3.80
CA LEU A 86 12.24 -13.97 -2.95
C LEU A 86 12.57 -12.69 -3.73
N GLN A 87 13.01 -12.79 -4.99
CA GLN A 87 13.24 -11.62 -5.83
C GLN A 87 11.94 -10.89 -6.18
N PHE A 88 10.86 -11.64 -6.44
CA PHE A 88 9.54 -11.05 -6.67
C PHE A 88 9.04 -10.28 -5.43
N ILE A 89 9.16 -10.89 -4.24
CA ILE A 89 8.80 -10.25 -2.96
C ILE A 89 9.67 -9.01 -2.71
N ALA A 90 10.99 -9.08 -2.93
CA ALA A 90 11.88 -7.93 -2.76
C ALA A 90 11.47 -6.74 -3.63
N ARG A 91 11.05 -7.00 -4.89
CA ARG A 91 10.52 -5.95 -5.77
C ARG A 91 9.23 -5.33 -5.23
N LEU A 92 8.33 -6.13 -4.65
CA LEU A 92 7.09 -5.63 -4.04
C LEU A 92 7.34 -4.81 -2.78
N ILE A 93 8.29 -5.22 -1.95
CA ILE A 93 8.61 -4.53 -0.68
C ILE A 93 9.08 -3.10 -0.93
N ASN A 94 9.78 -2.84 -2.03
CA ASN A 94 10.19 -1.47 -2.40
C ASN A 94 9.02 -0.51 -2.63
N HIS A 95 7.80 -1.02 -2.84
CA HIS A 95 6.59 -0.21 -2.95
C HIS A 95 5.86 -0.02 -1.62
N ILE A 96 6.30 -0.70 -0.56
CA ILE A 96 5.76 -0.49 0.79
C ILE A 96 6.37 0.80 1.32
N ALA A 97 5.52 1.75 1.65
CA ALA A 97 5.96 3.01 2.21
C ALA A 97 6.62 2.81 3.58
N ASP A 98 7.58 3.68 3.90
CA ASP A 98 8.29 3.65 5.17
C ASP A 98 7.36 3.70 6.38
N LYS A 99 7.86 3.22 7.52
CA LYS A 99 7.11 3.30 8.78
C LYS A 99 6.75 4.76 9.07
N ASN A 100 5.48 4.98 9.43
CA ASN A 100 4.86 6.29 9.66
C ASN A 100 4.66 7.16 8.40
N PHE A 101 4.93 6.64 7.20
CA PHE A 101 4.49 7.31 5.99
C PHE A 101 2.97 7.27 5.91
N ARG A 102 2.35 8.44 5.81
CA ARG A 102 0.90 8.57 5.78
C ARG A 102 0.41 8.59 4.34
N ASN A 103 -0.06 7.43 3.87
CA ASN A 103 -0.72 7.34 2.56
C ASN A 103 -2.00 8.20 2.54
N ILE A 104 -2.25 8.86 1.40
CA ILE A 104 -3.48 9.62 1.17
C ILE A 104 -4.62 8.62 0.93
N ARG A 105 -5.45 8.39 1.95
CA ARG A 105 -6.64 7.52 1.83
C ARG A 105 -7.84 8.22 1.20
N TYR A 106 -8.02 9.50 1.55
CA TYR A 106 -9.08 10.36 1.05
C TYR A 106 -8.51 11.76 0.77
N TYR A 107 -9.01 12.42 -0.27
CA TYR A 107 -8.55 13.75 -0.71
C TYR A 107 -9.73 14.68 -0.97
N GLY A 108 -9.47 15.98 -1.09
CA GLY A 108 -10.48 16.99 -1.36
C GLY A 108 -11.59 17.00 -0.31
N PHE A 109 -12.85 17.06 -0.76
CA PHE A 109 -14.01 17.06 0.13
C PHE A 109 -14.24 15.72 0.87
N LEU A 110 -13.52 14.65 0.49
CA LEU A 110 -13.56 13.35 1.18
C LEU A 110 -12.52 13.25 2.30
N ALA A 111 -11.60 14.21 2.44
CA ALA A 111 -10.58 14.15 3.48
C ALA A 111 -11.21 14.17 4.89
N ASN A 112 -10.77 13.27 5.77
CA ASN A 112 -11.38 13.03 7.09
C ASN A 112 -11.61 14.30 7.94
N ALA A 113 -10.73 15.30 7.83
CA ALA A 113 -10.82 16.54 8.61
C ALA A 113 -11.98 17.44 8.17
N VAL A 114 -12.38 17.37 6.88
CA VAL A 114 -13.37 18.27 6.27
C VAL A 114 -14.60 17.55 5.77
N SER A 115 -14.55 16.23 5.61
CA SER A 115 -15.61 15.43 5.00
C SER A 115 -16.94 15.55 5.72
N GLY A 116 -16.95 15.63 7.05
CA GLY A 116 -18.17 15.83 7.83
C GLY A 116 -18.89 17.16 7.52
N LYS A 117 -18.15 18.20 7.14
CA LYS A 117 -18.70 19.52 6.79
C LYS A 117 -19.02 19.64 5.30
N LEU A 118 -18.18 19.07 4.44
CA LEU A 118 -18.29 19.24 2.98
C LEU A 118 -19.22 18.23 2.30
N LEU A 119 -19.32 16.99 2.81
CA LEU A 119 -20.21 15.98 2.22
C LEU A 119 -21.69 16.40 2.21
N PRO A 120 -22.27 17.00 3.27
CA PRO A 120 -23.64 17.49 3.23
C PRO A 120 -23.86 18.51 2.11
N LEU A 121 -22.92 19.43 1.92
CA LEU A 121 -22.98 20.43 0.86
C LEU A 121 -22.95 19.77 -0.53
N VAL A 122 -22.04 18.80 -0.74
CA VAL A 122 -21.97 18.04 -2.00
C VAL A 122 -23.26 17.27 -2.28
N PHE A 123 -23.84 16.59 -1.28
CA PHE A 123 -25.09 15.86 -1.47
C PHE A 123 -26.27 16.80 -1.77
N ASN A 124 -26.33 17.98 -1.16
CA ASN A 124 -27.34 18.98 -1.47
C ASN A 124 -27.21 19.46 -2.92
N LEU A 125 -26.00 19.79 -3.38
CA LEU A 125 -25.75 20.19 -4.77
C LEU A 125 -26.11 19.10 -5.78
N LEU A 126 -26.00 17.82 -5.39
CA LEU A 126 -26.35 16.67 -6.22
C LEU A 126 -27.83 16.24 -6.10
N ASN A 127 -28.67 16.99 -5.39
CA ASN A 127 -30.06 16.62 -5.07
C ASN A 127 -30.20 15.25 -4.37
N GLN A 128 -29.20 14.86 -3.57
CA GLN A 128 -29.11 13.59 -2.83
C GLN A 128 -29.22 13.78 -1.31
N ALA A 129 -29.90 14.84 -0.85
CA ALA A 129 -29.99 15.20 0.57
C ALA A 129 -30.51 14.07 1.48
N LYS A 130 -31.39 13.19 0.97
CA LYS A 130 -31.94 12.03 1.71
C LYS A 130 -30.85 11.09 2.25
N ARG A 131 -29.72 10.95 1.55
CA ARG A 131 -28.63 10.04 1.90
C ARG A 131 -27.87 10.46 3.18
N PHE A 132 -27.97 11.73 3.56
CA PHE A 132 -27.42 12.25 4.81
C PHE A 132 -28.37 12.02 6.02
N LEU A 133 -29.68 11.96 5.77
CA LEU A 133 -30.70 11.85 6.80
C LEU A 133 -30.87 10.41 7.32
N GLU A 134 -30.43 9.42 6.55
CA GLU A 134 -30.38 8.03 7.00
C GLU A 134 -29.36 7.90 8.14
N LYS A 135 -29.87 7.72 9.37
CA LYS A 135 -29.05 7.48 10.55
C LYS A 135 -28.12 6.30 10.27
N LYS A 136 -26.84 6.50 10.57
CA LYS A 136 -25.83 5.44 10.48
C LYS A 136 -26.27 4.28 11.37
N ILE A 137 -26.71 3.17 10.76
CA ILE A 137 -27.16 1.98 11.50
C ILE A 137 -25.94 1.36 12.16
N TYR A 138 -25.90 1.36 13.49
CA TYR A 138 -24.87 0.63 14.21
C TYR A 138 -25.07 -0.87 13.99
N THR A 139 -24.15 -1.50 13.27
CA THR A 139 -24.12 -2.94 13.09
C THR A 139 -22.96 -3.50 13.91
N PRO A 140 -23.22 -4.25 15.00
CA PRO A 140 -22.14 -4.81 15.81
C PRO A 140 -21.33 -5.81 14.97
N TRP A 141 -20.02 -5.89 15.25
CA TRP A 141 -19.08 -6.75 14.52
C TRP A 141 -19.57 -8.19 14.37
N ARG A 142 -20.10 -8.80 15.45
CA ARG A 142 -20.68 -10.15 15.42
C ARG A 142 -21.73 -10.32 14.31
N LYS A 143 -22.64 -9.35 14.19
CA LYS A 143 -23.71 -9.35 13.17
C LYS A 143 -23.16 -9.13 11.76
N MET A 144 -22.14 -8.28 11.61
CA MET A 144 -21.47 -8.10 10.32
C MET A 144 -20.82 -9.39 9.83
N ILE A 145 -20.08 -10.09 10.69
CA ILE A 145 -19.43 -11.35 10.34
C ILE A 145 -20.46 -12.44 10.05
N PHE A 146 -21.47 -12.57 10.93
CA PHE A 146 -22.56 -13.52 10.73
C PHE A 146 -23.28 -13.30 9.40
N SER A 147 -23.59 -12.06 9.04
CA SER A 147 -24.24 -11.74 7.77
C SER A 147 -23.38 -12.05 6.55
N SER A 148 -22.05 -11.97 6.67
CA SER A 148 -21.13 -12.19 5.55
C SER A 148 -20.75 -13.65 5.36
N LEU A 149 -20.61 -14.40 6.45
CA LEU A 149 -20.07 -15.76 6.45
C LEU A 149 -21.12 -16.82 6.83
N GLY A 150 -22.28 -16.43 7.34
CA GLY A 150 -23.30 -17.34 7.88
C GLY A 150 -22.92 -18.00 9.20
N ILE A 151 -21.74 -17.69 9.75
CA ILE A 151 -21.16 -18.31 10.94
C ILE A 151 -21.07 -17.27 12.04
N ASP A 152 -21.52 -17.62 13.25
CA ASP A 152 -21.38 -16.75 14.40
C ASP A 152 -19.93 -16.78 14.90
N PRO A 153 -19.19 -15.67 14.82
CA PRO A 153 -17.77 -15.67 15.18
C PRO A 153 -17.53 -15.83 16.69
N LEU A 154 -18.57 -15.75 17.52
CA LEU A 154 -18.46 -15.98 18.96
C LEU A 154 -18.88 -17.38 19.37
N LEU A 155 -19.30 -18.26 18.45
CA LEU A 155 -19.60 -19.65 18.78
C LEU A 155 -18.43 -20.55 18.40
N CYS A 156 -18.05 -21.44 19.30
CA CYS A 156 -17.07 -22.48 18.99
C CYS A 156 -17.68 -23.45 17.97
N LEU A 157 -17.02 -23.65 16.83
CA LEU A 157 -17.47 -24.58 15.79
C LEU A 157 -17.50 -26.05 16.25
N ASN A 158 -16.79 -26.39 17.33
CA ASN A 158 -16.67 -27.76 17.80
C ASN A 158 -17.69 -28.11 18.89
N CYS A 159 -17.98 -27.19 19.82
CA CYS A 159 -18.88 -27.45 20.96
C CYS A 159 -20.08 -26.49 21.05
N GLY A 160 -20.22 -25.53 20.15
CA GLY A 160 -21.31 -24.56 20.13
C GLY A 160 -21.32 -23.56 21.30
N THR A 161 -20.31 -23.59 22.18
CA THR A 161 -20.25 -22.71 23.35
C THR A 161 -19.86 -21.28 22.94
N THR A 162 -20.44 -20.28 23.61
CA THR A 162 -20.11 -18.87 23.40
C THR A 162 -18.71 -18.58 23.93
N MET A 163 -17.79 -18.22 23.04
CA MET A 163 -16.43 -17.81 23.35
C MET A 163 -16.43 -16.45 24.05
N GLN A 164 -15.62 -16.34 25.10
CA GLN A 164 -15.41 -15.10 25.85
C GLN A 164 -14.00 -14.55 25.59
N PHE A 165 -13.87 -13.23 25.64
CA PHE A 165 -12.57 -12.59 25.54
C PHE A 165 -11.73 -12.92 26.77
N ARG A 166 -10.58 -13.58 26.56
CA ARG A 166 -9.65 -13.94 27.64
C ARG A 166 -8.54 -12.91 27.83
N ALA A 167 -7.79 -12.63 26.76
CA ALA A 167 -6.67 -11.69 26.79
C ALA A 167 -6.33 -11.24 25.36
N ARG A 168 -5.59 -10.12 25.25
CA ARG A 168 -4.94 -9.71 24.01
C ARG A 168 -3.47 -10.10 24.10
N GLU A 169 -3.03 -10.97 23.20
CA GLU A 169 -1.60 -11.20 23.01
C GLU A 169 -0.97 -9.97 22.34
N PRO A 170 0.04 -9.34 22.96
CA PRO A 170 0.75 -8.25 22.32
C PRO A 170 1.47 -8.75 21.06
N PRO A 171 1.63 -7.91 20.02
CA PRO A 171 2.44 -8.29 18.87
C PRO A 171 3.86 -8.67 19.34
N PHE A 172 4.48 -9.67 18.69
CA PHE A 172 5.85 -10.11 18.97
C PHE A 172 6.78 -8.91 19.19
N LYS A 173 7.54 -8.91 20.29
CA LYS A 173 8.47 -7.81 20.65
C LYS A 173 9.47 -7.52 19.51
N THR A 174 9.84 -8.55 18.75
CA THR A 174 10.63 -8.41 17.53
C THR A 174 9.70 -8.28 16.32
N PRO A 175 9.64 -7.12 15.65
CA PRO A 175 8.89 -7.01 14.40
C PRO A 175 9.48 -7.98 13.36
N LEU A 176 8.64 -8.64 12.55
CA LEU A 176 9.08 -9.56 11.49
C LEU A 176 10.16 -8.96 10.56
N ILE A 177 10.14 -7.63 10.39
CA ILE A 177 11.15 -6.84 9.69
C ILE A 177 12.55 -7.01 10.29
N PHE A 178 12.67 -7.19 11.62
CA PHE A 178 13.94 -7.42 12.30
C PHE A 178 14.50 -8.81 12.02
N LEU A 179 13.62 -9.82 11.89
CA LEU A 179 13.99 -11.19 11.51
C LEU A 179 14.42 -11.28 10.04
N HIS A 180 13.91 -10.39 9.19
CA HIS A 180 14.17 -10.38 7.74
C HIS A 180 14.78 -9.05 7.24
N LYS A 181 15.82 -8.54 7.93
CA LYS A 181 16.48 -7.26 7.56
C LYS A 181 16.96 -7.19 6.11
N GLY A 182 17.46 -8.30 5.53
CA GLY A 182 17.89 -8.33 4.12
C GLY A 182 16.72 -8.09 3.16
N ILE A 183 15.62 -8.81 3.40
CA ILE A 183 14.39 -8.70 2.61
C ILE A 183 13.75 -7.31 2.77
N ALA A 184 13.72 -6.77 4.00
CA ALA A 184 13.13 -5.47 4.29
C ALA A 184 13.92 -4.27 3.72
N ASN A 185 15.22 -4.41 3.50
CA ASN A 185 16.06 -3.38 2.89
C ASN A 185 16.18 -3.53 1.36
N GLY A 186 15.45 -4.48 0.75
CA GLY A 186 15.53 -4.73 -0.70
C GLY A 186 16.85 -5.39 -1.16
N PHE A 187 17.71 -5.81 -0.23
CA PHE A 187 18.97 -6.49 -0.53
C PHE A 187 18.85 -7.98 -0.19
N ILE A 188 18.58 -8.80 -1.20
CA ILE A 188 18.93 -10.21 -1.13
C ILE A 188 20.39 -10.27 -1.59
N LEU A 189 21.33 -10.31 -0.63
CA LEU A 189 22.68 -10.79 -0.92
C LEU A 189 22.53 -12.27 -1.28
N LEU A 190 22.41 -12.57 -2.58
CA LEU A 190 22.58 -13.91 -3.08
C LEU A 190 24.06 -14.24 -2.91
N SER A 191 24.42 -14.97 -1.85
CA SER A 191 25.66 -15.73 -1.87
C SER A 191 25.58 -16.66 -3.07
N LYS A 192 26.57 -16.54 -3.96
CA LYS A 192 26.82 -17.52 -5.02
C LYS A 192 26.95 -18.92 -4.43
#